data_AF-A0A8H4QPB4-F1
#
_entry.id   AF-A0A8H4QPB4-F1
#
_cell.length_a   1.000
_cell.length_b   1.000
_cell.length_c   1.000
_cell.angle_alpha   90.00
_cell.angle_beta   90.00
_cell.angle_gamma   90.00
#
_symmetry.space_group_name_H-M   'P 1'
#
loop_
_entity.id
_entity.type
_entity.pdbx_description
1 polymer ?
#
loop_
_entity_poly.entity_id
_entity_poly.type
_entity_poly.pdbx_seq_one_letter_code
_entity_poly.pdbx_strand_id
1 'polypeptide(L)'
;MSSRTGGRQSMSELKLRRLIEHNQRLREDLARPRVRVSEASASLIRYCKTTKDHLVPSVWGPVGRSEDPYNQQATGKCCSIQ
;
A
#
# COMPACT_ATOMS: atom_id res chain seq x y z
N MET A 1 -1.05 36.77 41.01
CA MET A 1 -0.71 35.41 40.53
C MET A 1 -0.95 35.36 39.04
N SER A 2 0.10 35.43 38.22
CA SER A 2 -0.05 35.34 36.76
C SER A 2 1.07 34.45 36.23
N SER A 3 0.79 33.15 36.17
CA SER A 3 1.66 32.12 35.61
C SER A 3 1.52 32.12 34.10
N ARG A 4 2.35 32.92 33.43
CA ARG A 4 2.60 32.83 31.98
C ARG A 4 4.06 32.47 31.73
N THR A 5 4.48 31.28 32.16
CA THR A 5 5.77 30.69 31.80
C THR A 5 5.64 29.90 30.49
N GLY A 6 5.11 30.53 29.44
CA GLY A 6 5.27 30.07 28.06
C GLY A 6 6.65 30.52 27.57
N GLY A 7 7.71 29.97 28.16
CA GLY A 7 9.08 30.37 27.88
C GLY A 7 9.40 30.17 26.41
N ARG A 8 9.93 31.21 25.76
CA ARG A 8 10.63 31.09 24.47
C ARG A 8 11.68 29.99 24.61
N GLN A 9 11.42 28.80 24.09
CA GLN A 9 12.42 27.75 24.01
C GLN A 9 13.62 28.32 23.24
N SER A 10 14.82 28.16 23.80
CA SER A 10 16.03 28.56 23.10
C SER A 10 16.11 27.80 21.78
N MET A 11 16.55 28.47 20.70
CA MET A 11 16.78 27.81 19.40
C MET A 11 17.68 26.57 19.51
N SER A 12 18.57 26.52 20.50
CA SER A 12 19.40 25.34 20.79
C SER A 12 18.58 24.14 21.29
N GLU A 13 17.61 24.37 22.17
CA GLU A 13 16.74 23.34 22.74
C GLU A 13 15.79 22.78 21.67
N LEU A 14 15.23 23.65 20.82
CA LEU A 14 14.38 23.23 19.71
C LEU A 14 15.16 22.40 18.68
N LYS A 15 16.40 22.80 18.35
CA LYS A 15 17.29 22.03 17.46
C LYS A 15 17.64 20.68 18.06
N LEU A 16 17.98 20.63 19.36
CA LEU A 16 18.28 19.39 20.06
C LEU A 16 17.09 18.42 20.00
N ARG A 17 15.88 18.91 20.31
CA ARG A 17 14.67 18.09 20.23
C ARG A 17 14.46 17.50 18.84
N ARG A 18 14.61 18.30 17.78
CA ARG A 18 14.49 17.81 16.39
C ARG A 18 15.52 16.74 16.06
N LEU A 19 16.77 16.90 16.53
CA LEU A 19 17.82 15.89 16.32
C LEU A 19 17.51 14.59 17.03
N ILE A 20 17.00 14.65 18.26
CA ILE A 20 16.60 13.46 19.03
C ILE A 20 15.45 12.74 18.32
N GLU A 21 14.40 13.48 17.92
CA GLU A 21 13.26 12.91 17.18
C GLU A 21 13.70 12.29 15.85
N HIS A 22 14.63 12.91 15.12
CA HIS A 22 15.16 12.36 13.88
C HIS A 22 16.03 11.12 14.13
N ASN A 23 16.88 11.14 15.14
CA ASN A 23 17.70 9.98 15.51
C ASN A 23 16.83 8.78 15.90
N GLN A 24 15.73 9.03 16.62
CA GLN A 24 14.77 7.99 16.98
C GLN A 24 14.16 7.34 15.74
N ARG A 25 13.69 8.13 14.75
CA ARG A 25 13.17 7.61 13.48
C ARG A 25 14.20 6.78 12.71
N LEU A 26 15.46 7.24 12.68
CA LEU A 26 16.55 6.49 12.03
C LEU A 26 16.84 5.16 12.73
N ARG A 27 16.79 5.12 14.07
CA ARG A 27 16.94 3.88 14.84
C ARG A 27 15.82 2.89 14.55
N GLU A 28 14.58 3.37 14.45
CA GLU A 28 13.41 2.57 14.09
C GLU A 28 13.54 1.99 12.67
N ASP A 29 13.92 2.80 11.69
CA ASP A 29 14.13 2.35 10.31
C ASP A 29 15.33 1.39 10.17
N LEU A 30 16.37 1.58 10.98
CA LEU A 30 17.51 0.67 11.02
C LEU A 30 17.10 -0.71 11.57
N ALA A 31 16.29 -0.73 12.63
CA ALA A 31 15.79 -1.94 13.27
C ALA A 31 14.69 -2.68 12.48
N ARG A 32 14.12 -2.06 11.43
CA ARG A 32 13.08 -2.68 10.60
C ARG A 32 13.59 -4.01 10.01
N PRO A 33 12.86 -5.14 10.20
CA PRO A 33 13.26 -6.42 9.65
C PRO A 33 13.25 -6.38 8.12
N ARG A 34 14.28 -6.95 7.50
CA ARG A 34 14.45 -7.01 6.04
C ARG A 34 14.50 -8.46 5.59
N VAL A 35 13.93 -8.73 4.41
CA VAL A 35 14.05 -10.02 3.72
C VAL A 35 15.07 -9.92 2.60
N ARG A 36 15.64 -11.05 2.18
CA ARG A 36 16.55 -11.05 1.02
C ARG A 36 15.77 -10.74 -0.25
N VAL A 37 16.39 -9.97 -1.15
CA VAL A 37 15.75 -9.61 -2.42
C VAL A 37 15.37 -10.86 -3.23
N SER A 38 16.23 -11.87 -3.26
CA SER A 38 15.94 -13.15 -3.93
C SER A 38 14.67 -13.84 -3.41
N GLU A 39 14.42 -13.77 -2.09
CA GLU A 39 13.25 -14.34 -1.44
C GLU A 39 11.99 -13.52 -1.76
N ALA A 40 12.08 -12.20 -1.65
CA ALA A 40 10.98 -11.29 -2.01
C ALA A 40 10.58 -11.47 -3.49
N SER A 41 11.55 -11.52 -4.41
CA SER A 41 11.30 -11.76 -5.83
C SER A 41 10.66 -13.12 -6.08
N ALA A 42 11.13 -14.19 -5.41
CA ALA A 42 10.52 -15.51 -5.53
C ALA A 42 9.06 -15.52 -5.03
N SER A 43 8.76 -14.80 -3.96
CA SER A 43 7.39 -14.63 -3.45
C SER A 43 6.49 -13.91 -4.46
N LEU A 44 6.97 -12.82 -5.06
CA LEU A 44 6.24 -12.07 -6.09
C LEU A 44 5.97 -12.94 -7.32
N ILE A 45 6.99 -13.64 -7.83
CA ILE A 45 6.85 -14.56 -8.97
C ILE A 45 5.81 -15.63 -8.66
N ARG A 46 5.84 -16.21 -7.45
CA ARG A 46 4.87 -17.23 -7.03
C ARG A 46 3.45 -16.66 -7.07
N TYR A 47 3.23 -15.50 -6.46
CA TYR A 47 1.91 -14.85 -6.45
C TYR A 47 1.40 -14.61 -7.87
N CYS A 48 2.22 -14.00 -8.74
CA CYS A 48 1.85 -13.75 -10.13
C CYS A 48 1.62 -15.02 -10.96
N LYS A 49 2.11 -16.19 -10.53
CA LYS A 49 1.91 -17.48 -11.21
C LYS A 49 0.71 -18.27 -10.69
N THR A 50 0.19 -17.93 -9.51
CA THR A 50 -0.94 -18.64 -8.89
C THR A 50 -2.23 -17.84 -8.90
N THR A 51 -2.14 -16.52 -9.04
CA THR A 51 -3.28 -15.62 -9.05
C THR A 51 -3.69 -15.32 -10.49
N LYS A 52 -4.85 -15.82 -10.93
CA LYS A 52 -5.37 -15.59 -12.28
C LYS A 52 -5.62 -14.10 -12.50
N ASP A 53 -5.11 -13.58 -13.62
CA ASP A 53 -5.36 -12.21 -14.07
C ASP A 53 -6.11 -12.23 -15.42
N HIS A 54 -7.35 -11.77 -15.40
CA HIS A 54 -8.24 -11.72 -16.56
C HIS A 54 -7.79 -10.70 -17.62
N LEU A 55 -6.95 -9.72 -17.25
CA LEU A 55 -6.39 -8.73 -18.16
C LEU A 55 -5.11 -9.21 -18.87
N VAL A 56 -4.64 -10.42 -18.56
CA VAL A 56 -3.50 -11.04 -19.24
C VAL A 56 -3.91 -12.38 -19.90
N PRO A 57 -4.73 -12.36 -20.97
CA PRO A 57 -5.22 -13.58 -21.61
C PRO A 57 -4.12 -14.44 -22.24
N SER A 58 -2.97 -13.86 -22.57
CA SER A 58 -1.83 -14.60 -23.14
C SER A 58 -1.24 -15.64 -22.18
N VAL A 59 -1.39 -15.44 -20.87
CA VAL A 59 -0.89 -16.34 -19.83
C VAL A 59 -2.04 -17.14 -19.20
N TRP A 60 -3.19 -16.51 -19.00
CA TRP A 60 -4.31 -17.08 -18.23
C TRP A 60 -5.49 -17.59 -19.09
N GLY A 61 -5.42 -17.39 -20.40
CA GLY A 61 -6.51 -17.66 -21.33
C GLY A 61 -7.58 -16.56 -21.36
N PRO A 62 -8.45 -16.56 -22.39
CA PRO A 62 -9.53 -15.59 -22.49
C PRO A 62 -10.55 -15.77 -21.36
N VAL A 63 -11.16 -14.67 -20.93
CA VAL A 63 -12.26 -14.70 -19.96
C VAL A 63 -13.48 -15.34 -20.62
N GLY A 64 -14.09 -16.31 -19.94
CA GLY A 64 -15.34 -16.90 -20.42
C GLY A 64 -16.46 -15.87 -20.42
N ARG A 65 -17.34 -15.91 -21.43
CA ARG A 65 -18.50 -15.01 -21.55
C ARG A 65 -19.43 -15.01 -20.32
N SER A 66 -19.46 -16.12 -19.58
CA SER A 66 -20.23 -16.27 -18.34
C SER A 66 -19.49 -15.76 -17.09
N GLU A 67 -18.16 -15.62 -17.16
CA GLU A 67 -17.31 -15.14 -16.07
C GLU A 67 -17.12 -13.62 -16.13
N ASP A 68 -17.40 -13.00 -17.29
CA ASP A 68 -17.29 -11.56 -17.49
C ASP A 68 -18.62 -10.84 -17.14
N PRO A 69 -18.67 -10.08 -16.03
CA PRO A 69 -19.86 -9.36 -15.60
C PRO A 69 -20.23 -8.19 -16.52
N TYR A 70 -19.32 -7.75 -17.40
CA TYR A 70 -19.56 -6.69 -18.36
C TYR A 70 -19.93 -7.21 -19.74
N ASN A 71 -19.95 -8.53 -19.93
CA ASN A 71 -20.36 -9.11 -21.19
C ASN A 71 -21.86 -8.86 -21.42
N GLN A 72 -22.20 -8.43 -22.64
CA GLN A 72 -23.59 -8.13 -22.99
C GLN A 72 -24.43 -9.41 -22.89
N GLN A 73 -25.30 -9.46 -21.89
CA GLN A 73 -26.30 -10.51 -21.78
C GLN A 73 -27.19 -10.44 -23.02
N ALA A 74 -27.29 -11.56 -23.75
CA ALA A 74 -28.14 -11.64 -24.93
C ALA A 74 -29.55 -11.15 -24.57
N THR A 75 -29.93 -10.08 -25.25
CA THR A 75 -31.22 -9.40 -25.27
C THR A 75 -32.39 -10.26 -24.78
N GLY A 76 -32.71 -10.14 -23.49
CA GLY A 76 -33.74 -10.94 -22.83
C GLY A 76 -34.35 -10.23 -21.62
N LYS A 77 -35.14 -9.18 -21.89
CA LYS A 77 -36.14 -8.52 -21.02
C LYS A 77 -35.69 -8.00 -19.63
N CYS A 78 -35.69 -6.66 -19.57
CA CYS A 78 -36.48 -5.83 -18.64
C CYS A 78 -36.24 -6.00 -17.12
N CYS A 79 -35.52 -5.03 -16.55
CA CYS A 79 -35.95 -4.19 -15.41
C CYS A 79 -34.76 -3.37 -14.90
N SER A 80 -34.56 -2.15 -15.41
CA SER A 80 -33.79 -1.12 -14.73
C SER A 80 -34.77 -0.24 -13.94
N ILE A 81 -34.64 -0.20 -12.62
CA ILE A 81 -35.34 0.76 -11.77
C ILE A 81 -34.61 2.10 -11.92
N GLN A 82 -35.37 3.16 -12.22
CA GLN A 82 -34.92 4.56 -12.26
C GLN A 82 -34.51 5.07 -10.88
#